data_AF-A0A1Q9W0Z6-F1
#
_entry.id   AF-A0A1Q9W0Z6-F1
#
_cell.length_a   1.000
_cell.length_b   1.000
_cell.length_c   1.000
_cell.angle_alpha   90.00
_cell.angle_beta   90.00
_cell.angle_gamma   90.00
#
_symmetry.space_group_name_H-M   'P 1'
#
loop_
_entity.id
_entity.type
_entity.pdbx_description
1 polymer ?
#
loop_
_entity_poly.entity_id
_entity_poly.type
_entity_poly.pdbx_seq_one_letter_code
_entity_poly.pdbx_strand_id
1 'polypeptide(L)'
;MNLYEDHADWIASLGEGVTVGEAERRIGLSKATLRKYMERHNGRLSPQHVLKISDEYGANGAVALVETGYLPAESLFIQETPEEVKLRVLAEVMDDIRK
;
A
#
# COMPACT_ATOMS: atom_id res chain seq x y z
N MET A 1 9.04 8.89 0.11
CA MET A 1 8.73 9.89 1.16
C MET A 1 7.58 9.31 1.97
N ASN A 2 7.71 9.15 3.28
CA ASN A 2 6.61 8.68 4.12
C ASN A 2 5.67 9.87 4.36
N LEU A 3 4.39 9.76 4.02
CA LEU A 3 3.43 10.86 4.14
C LEU A 3 2.86 10.97 5.55
N TYR A 4 2.95 9.90 6.34
CA TYR A 4 2.39 9.81 7.67
C TYR A 4 3.44 9.36 8.69
N GLU A 5 3.55 10.07 9.81
CA GLU A 5 4.48 9.70 10.90
C GLU A 5 4.03 8.43 11.63
N ASP A 6 2.71 8.19 11.70
CA ASP A 6 2.07 7.00 12.27
C ASP A 6 1.02 6.43 11.29
N HIS A 7 0.86 5.10 11.24
CA HIS A 7 -0.20 4.48 10.44
C HIS A 7 -1.59 4.72 11.05
N ALA A 8 -1.69 5.15 12.31
CA ALA A 8 -2.94 5.65 12.89
C ALA A 8 -3.46 6.88 12.12
N ASP A 9 -2.57 7.81 11.77
CA ASP A 9 -2.92 9.02 11.02
C ASP A 9 -3.29 8.69 9.58
N TRP A 10 -2.60 7.72 8.98
CA TRP A 10 -2.98 7.17 7.68
C TRP A 10 -4.38 6.52 7.72
N ILE A 11 -4.71 5.75 8.76
CA ILE A 11 -6.06 5.19 8.89
C ILE A 11 -7.12 6.31 9.00
N ALA A 12 -6.84 7.35 9.78
CA ALA A 12 -7.75 8.48 9.93
C ALA A 12 -7.95 9.26 8.62
N SER A 13 -6.98 9.25 7.70
CA SER A 13 -7.09 9.93 6.40
C SER A 13 -8.03 9.20 5.42
N LEU A 14 -8.35 7.92 5.66
CA LEU A 14 -9.23 7.13 4.79
C LEU A 14 -10.70 7.57 4.84
N GLY A 15 -11.10 8.37 5.85
CA GLY A 15 -12.44 8.94 5.91
C GLY A 15 -12.80 9.56 7.25
N GLU A 16 -13.87 10.36 7.25
CA GLU A 16 -14.37 10.99 8.47
C GLU A 16 -14.85 9.93 9.48
N GLY A 17 -14.34 10.01 10.72
CA GLY A 17 -14.67 9.06 11.78
C GLY A 17 -14.00 7.70 11.67
N VAL A 18 -13.12 7.50 10.68
CA VAL A 18 -12.32 6.26 10.57
C VAL A 18 -11.28 6.24 11.68
N THR A 19 -11.30 5.18 12.48
CA THR A 19 -10.35 4.96 13.58
C THR A 19 -9.71 3.60 13.44
N VAL A 20 -8.58 3.38 14.12
CA VAL A 20 -7.93 2.06 14.21
C VAL A 20 -8.94 0.97 14.64
N GLY A 21 -9.82 1.26 15.60
CA GLY A 21 -10.81 0.29 16.09
C GLY A 21 -11.93 0.00 15.10
N GLU A 22 -12.30 0.96 14.24
CA GLU A 22 -13.27 0.73 13.17
C GLU A 22 -12.64 -0.04 12.01
N ALA A 23 -11.39 0.29 11.64
CA ALA A 23 -10.61 -0.46 10.66
C ALA A 23 -10.45 -1.94 11.09
N GLU A 24 -10.13 -2.19 12.36
CA GLU A 24 -10.09 -3.55 12.95
C GLU A 24 -11.39 -4.33 12.75
N ARG A 25 -12.53 -3.69 13.08
CA ARG A 25 -13.85 -4.32 13.00
C ARG A 25 -14.17 -4.72 11.56
N ARG A 26 -13.87 -3.86 10.59
CA ARG A 26 -14.22 -4.08 9.18
C ARG A 26 -13.39 -5.16 8.50
N ILE A 27 -12.07 -5.15 8.70
CA ILE A 27 -11.17 -6.16 8.11
C ILE A 27 -11.23 -7.54 8.81
N GLY A 28 -12.11 -7.70 9.80
CA GLY A 28 -12.35 -8.98 10.48
C GLY A 28 -11.19 -9.47 11.35
N LEU A 29 -10.28 -8.59 11.77
CA LEU A 29 -9.23 -8.95 12.73
C LEU A 29 -9.76 -8.85 14.16
N SER A 30 -9.24 -9.69 15.05
CA SER A 30 -9.61 -9.58 16.47
C SER A 30 -9.24 -8.19 16.99
N LYS A 31 -10.09 -7.55 17.81
CA LYS A 31 -9.89 -6.21 18.41
C LYS A 31 -8.57 -6.03 19.16
N ALA A 32 -7.86 -7.12 19.46
CA ALA A 32 -6.59 -7.08 20.14
C ALA A 32 -5.40 -7.12 19.18
N THR A 33 -5.59 -7.53 17.93
CA THR A 33 -4.49 -7.86 17.03
C THR A 33 -3.84 -6.61 16.46
N LEU A 34 -4.62 -5.70 15.87
CA LEU A 34 -4.04 -4.56 15.15
C LEU A 34 -3.47 -3.53 16.11
N ARG A 35 -4.21 -3.20 17.18
CA ARG A 35 -3.76 -2.29 18.23
C ARG A 35 -2.51 -2.78 18.95
N LYS A 36 -2.49 -4.05 19.40
CA LYS A 36 -1.26 -4.61 20.03
C LYS A 36 -0.11 -4.70 19.03
N TYR A 37 -0.41 -4.90 17.75
CA TYR A 37 0.61 -4.89 16.71
C TYR A 37 1.22 -3.49 16.58
N MET A 38 0.40 -2.45 16.44
CA MET A 38 0.88 -1.06 16.39
C MET A 38 1.65 -0.67 17.67
N GLU A 39 1.15 -1.02 18.84
CA GLU A 39 1.86 -0.78 20.12
C GLU A 39 3.25 -1.44 20.16
N ARG A 40 3.38 -2.66 19.63
CA ARG A 40 4.66 -3.39 19.58
C ARG A 40 5.59 -2.93 18.46
N HIS A 41 5.02 -2.39 17.38
CA HIS A 41 5.73 -2.00 16.16
C HIS A 41 5.78 -0.48 15.99
N ASN A 42 5.71 0.28 17.09
CA ASN A 42 5.86 1.74 17.13
C ASN A 42 4.91 2.47 16.17
N GLY A 43 3.62 2.15 16.24
CA GLY A 43 2.57 2.72 15.38
C GLY A 43 2.46 2.06 14.00
N ARG A 44 3.34 1.13 13.63
CA ARG A 44 3.38 0.60 12.26
C ARG A 44 2.57 -0.68 12.09
N LEU A 45 1.88 -0.76 10.95
CA LEU A 45 1.14 -1.93 10.48
C LEU A 45 1.94 -2.68 9.43
N SER A 46 1.87 -4.01 9.39
CA SER A 46 2.48 -4.76 8.30
C SER A 46 1.89 -4.38 6.92
N PRO A 47 2.64 -4.56 5.81
CA PRO A 47 2.14 -4.31 4.47
C PRO A 47 0.82 -5.06 4.16
N GLN A 48 0.66 -6.27 4.67
CA GLN A 48 -0.57 -7.06 4.48
C GLN A 48 -1.78 -6.42 5.18
N HIS A 49 -1.58 -5.80 6.35
CA HIS A 49 -2.64 -5.06 7.03
C HIS A 49 -2.99 -3.77 6.29
N VAL A 50 -1.99 -3.05 5.78
CA VAL A 50 -2.21 -1.86 4.94
C VAL A 50 -3.07 -2.23 3.73
N LEU A 51 -2.69 -3.26 2.97
CA LEU A 51 -3.45 -3.71 1.81
C LEU A 51 -4.90 -4.10 2.12
N LYS A 52 -5.12 -4.85 3.22
CA LYS A 52 -6.48 -5.22 3.64
C LYS A 52 -7.34 -4.02 4.02
N ILE A 53 -6.76 -3.05 4.73
CA ILE A 53 -7.45 -1.82 5.10
C ILE A 53 -7.74 -1.01 3.83
N SER A 54 -6.79 -0.90 2.90
CA SER A 54 -7.00 -0.20 1.64
C SER A 54 -8.17 -0.78 0.84
N ASP A 55 -8.21 -2.11 0.70
CA ASP A 55 -9.29 -2.82 -0.02
C ASP A 55 -10.67 -2.53 0.59
N GLU A 56 -10.77 -2.61 1.93
CA GLU A 56 -12.02 -2.38 2.67
C GLU A 56 -12.54 -0.94 2.56
N TYR A 57 -11.64 0.05 2.47
CA TYR A 57 -11.99 1.47 2.33
C TYR A 57 -11.98 1.95 0.87
N GLY A 58 -11.80 1.05 -0.10
CA GLY A 58 -11.78 1.39 -1.53
C GLY A 58 -10.57 2.22 -1.97
N ALA A 59 -9.49 2.23 -1.18
CA ALA A 59 -8.23 2.88 -1.52
C ALA A 59 -7.35 1.96 -2.39
N ASN A 60 -6.55 2.57 -3.27
CA ASN A 60 -5.60 1.81 -4.08
C ASN A 60 -4.47 1.26 -3.21
N GLY A 61 -4.29 -0.06 -3.18
CA GLY A 61 -3.28 -0.71 -2.35
C GLY A 61 -1.83 -0.31 -2.67
N ALA A 62 -1.49 -0.06 -3.93
CA ALA A 62 -0.15 0.42 -4.30
C ALA A 62 0.10 1.84 -3.77
N VAL A 63 -0.90 2.72 -3.88
CA VAL A 63 -0.86 4.08 -3.32
C VAL A 63 -0.69 4.02 -1.80
N ALA A 64 -1.48 3.19 -1.12
CA ALA A 64 -1.39 3.03 0.33
C ALA A 64 -0.02 2.51 0.80
N LEU A 65 0.60 1.59 0.05
CA LEU A 65 1.95 1.12 0.35
C LEU A 65 3.00 2.22 0.14
N VAL A 66 2.81 3.14 -0.81
CA VAL A 66 3.69 4.32 -0.95
C VAL A 66 3.47 5.31 0.19
N GLU A 67 2.22 5.62 0.51
CA GLU A 67 1.86 6.56 1.57
C GLU A 67 2.40 6.16 2.94
N THR A 68 2.41 4.86 3.23
CA THR A 68 2.93 4.26 4.47
C THR A 68 4.43 3.95 4.42
N GLY A 69 5.10 4.29 3.32
CA GLY A 69 6.55 4.17 3.15
C GLY A 69 7.06 2.74 2.91
N TYR A 70 6.20 1.81 2.51
CA TYR A 70 6.59 0.45 2.10
C TYR A 70 7.05 0.35 0.65
N LEU A 71 6.61 1.27 -0.20
CA LEU A 71 7.06 1.38 -1.59
C LEU A 71 7.62 2.80 -1.87
N PRO A 72 8.63 2.92 -2.74
CA PRO A 72 9.05 4.21 -3.27
C PRO A 72 7.97 4.77 -4.21
N ALA A 73 7.83 6.09 -4.29
CA ALA A 73 6.77 6.76 -5.07
C ALA A 73 6.89 6.46 -6.58
N GLU A 74 8.11 6.23 -7.03
CA GLU A 74 8.51 5.76 -8.35
C GLU A 74 7.79 4.46 -8.74
N SER A 75 7.39 3.63 -7.76
CA SER A 75 6.62 2.40 -8.01
C SER A 75 5.22 2.65 -8.56
N LEU A 76 4.61 3.83 -8.31
CA LEU A 76 3.27 4.16 -8.81
C LEU A 76 3.26 4.49 -10.31
N PHE A 77 4.41 4.87 -10.85
CA PHE A 77 4.58 5.17 -12.27
C PHE A 77 4.71 3.90 -13.11
N ILE A 78 4.83 2.73 -12.47
CA ILE A 78 4.74 1.42 -13.13
C ILE A 78 3.26 1.06 -13.29
N GLN A 79 2.48 1.93 -13.92
CA GLN A 79 1.29 1.48 -14.63
C GLN A 79 1.73 1.12 -16.04
N GLU A 80 2.59 0.10 -16.18
CA GLU A 80 2.82 -0.45 -17.50
C GLU A 80 1.51 -1.13 -17.91
N THR A 81 0.80 -0.52 -18.84
CA THR A 81 -0.23 -1.20 -19.61
C THR A 81 0.36 -2.47 -20.22
N PRO A 82 -0.43 -3.52 -20.45
CA PRO A 82 0.06 -4.73 -21.13
C PRO A 82 0.77 -4.41 -22.46
N GLU A 83 0.34 -3.36 -23.15
CA GLU A 83 0.99 -2.80 -24.33
C GLU A 83 2.38 -2.22 -24.04
N GLU A 84 2.56 -1.43 -22.98
CA GLU A 84 3.87 -0.86 -22.59
C GLU A 84 4.87 -1.94 -22.17
N VAL A 85 4.41 -2.97 -21.44
CA VAL A 85 5.23 -4.15 -21.13
C VAL A 85 5.69 -4.84 -22.41
N LYS A 86 4.76 -5.07 -23.35
CA LYS A 86 5.07 -5.71 -24.64
C LYS A 86 6.07 -4.89 -25.45
N LEU A 87 5.89 -3.57 -25.52
CA LEU A 87 6.78 -2.67 -26.27
C LEU A 87 8.19 -2.65 -25.68
N ARG A 88 8.33 -2.60 -24.35
CA ARG A 88 9.63 -2.67 -23.69
C ARG A 88 10.33 -4.00 -23.97
N VAL A 89 9.62 -5.12 -23.79
CA VAL A 89 10.17 -6.47 -24.03
C VAL A 89 10.58 -6.64 -25.51
N LEU A 90 9.78 -6.15 -26.45
CA LEU A 90 10.13 -6.16 -27.87
C LEU A 90 11.37 -5.34 -28.18
N ALA A 91 11.50 -4.15 -27.59
CA ALA A 91 12.67 -3.29 -27.77
C ALA A 91 13.95 -3.97 -27.25
N GLU A 92 13.90 -4.60 -26.09
CA GLU A 92 15.03 -5.30 -25.47
C GLU A 92 15.47 -6.53 -26.30
N VAL A 93 14.50 -7.34 -26.76
CA VAL A 93 14.77 -8.49 -27.65
C VAL A 93 15.36 -8.04 -28.98
N MET A 94 14.86 -6.94 -29.55
CA MET A 94 15.40 -6.40 -30.81
C MET A 94 16.81 -5.84 -30.66
N ASP A 95 17.17 -5.31 -29.50
CA ASP A 95 18.50 -4.77 -29.22
C ASP A 95 19.53 -5.91 -29.02
N ASP A 96 19.12 -7.01 -28.41
CA ASP A 96 19.94 -8.23 -28.28
C ASP A 96 20.18 -8.95 -29.62
N ILE A 97 19.25 -8.85 -30.57
CA ILE A 97 19.45 -9.40 -31.94
C ILE A 97 20.44 -8.55 -32.76
N ARG A 98 20.64 -7.27 -32.40
CA ARG A 98 21.54 -6.35 -33.12
C ARG A 98 22.99 -6.39 -32.63
N LYS A 99 23.28 -7.04 -31.51
CA LYS A 99 24.64 -7.28 -31.00
C LYS A 99 25.21 -8.58 -31.56
#